data_AF-A0A1D2M7V1-F1
#
_entry.id   AF-A0A1D2M7V1-F1
#
_cell.length_a   1.000
_cell.length_b   1.000
_cell.length_c   1.000
_cell.angle_alpha   90.00
_cell.angle_beta   90.00
_cell.angle_gamma   90.00
#
_symmetry.space_group_name_H-M   'P 1'
#
loop_
_entity.id
_entity.type
_entity.pdbx_description
1 polymer ?
#
loop_
_entity_poly.entity_id
_entity_poly.type
_entity_poly.pdbx_seq_one_letter_code
_entity_poly.pdbx_strand_id
1 'polypeptide(L)'
;MADLSRIPEGGFKPKFHNGQLTVLADTSNYFAAAQNTRLVSQAAADLIEFLIAENVVKREDIHLVGFSLGGQVVGQIGSRVSEKLTRITDPSDAIYVNVLHTSGILGFNDPCGTVDWYPNSGRQQPGCGIDLTGGCAHERAPDYFLEALLSETEFRGKKCTSWNDFTSGICDDNEVGVMSYNTPETTTGVFYLRTNSESPYAQG
;
A
#
# COMPACT_ATOMS: atom_id res chain seq x y z
N MET A 1 -4.08 -20.62 -6.98
CA MET A 1 -5.54 -20.39 -6.89
C MET A 1 -6.03 -21.03 -5.60
N ALA A 2 -6.93 -20.35 -4.86
CA ALA A 2 -7.44 -20.84 -3.57
C ALA A 2 -8.32 -22.08 -3.73
N ASP A 3 -8.14 -23.08 -2.87
CA ASP A 3 -8.96 -24.30 -2.83
C ASP A 3 -9.97 -24.26 -1.67
N LEU A 4 -11.16 -23.73 -1.95
CA LEU A 4 -12.22 -23.55 -0.94
C LEU A 4 -12.80 -24.87 -0.43
N SER A 5 -12.54 -26.00 -1.10
CA SER A 5 -13.01 -27.32 -0.64
C SER A 5 -12.33 -27.78 0.65
N ARG A 6 -11.22 -27.14 1.02
CA ARG A 6 -10.44 -27.43 2.23
C ARG A 6 -10.99 -26.75 3.49
N ILE A 7 -11.99 -25.90 3.37
CA ILE A 7 -12.59 -25.22 4.53
C ILE A 7 -13.46 -26.23 5.29
N PRO A 8 -13.18 -26.50 6.59
CA PRO A 8 -13.96 -27.45 7.38
C PRO A 8 -15.40 -26.97 7.65
N GLU A 9 -16.31 -27.91 7.92
CA GLU A 9 -17.67 -27.60 8.37
C GLU A 9 -17.63 -26.78 9.67
N GLY A 10 -18.20 -25.58 9.63
CA GLY A 10 -18.15 -24.60 10.73
C GLY A 10 -17.21 -23.41 10.49
N GLY A 11 -16.36 -23.48 9.45
CA GLY A 11 -15.60 -22.35 8.89
C GLY A 11 -14.67 -21.61 9.85
N PHE A 12 -14.21 -20.44 9.42
CA PHE A 12 -13.41 -19.55 10.24
C PHE A 12 -14.26 -18.92 11.36
N LYS A 13 -13.77 -19.00 12.60
CA LYS A 13 -14.36 -18.33 13.77
C LYS A 13 -13.37 -17.31 14.33
N PRO A 14 -13.58 -16.01 14.09
CA PRO A 14 -12.65 -14.99 14.54
C PRO A 14 -12.57 -14.93 16.07
N LYS A 15 -11.35 -14.81 16.61
CA LYS A 15 -11.10 -14.68 18.05
C LYS A 15 -11.23 -13.20 18.46
N PHE A 16 -12.45 -12.71 18.60
CA PHE A 16 -12.68 -11.39 19.17
C PHE A 16 -12.71 -11.45 20.71
N HIS A 17 -11.81 -10.75 21.38
CA HIS A 17 -12.02 -10.41 22.79
C HIS A 17 -13.13 -9.35 22.87
N ASN A 18 -14.22 -9.67 23.56
CA ASN A 18 -15.39 -8.82 23.89
C ASN A 18 -16.51 -8.66 22.84
N GLY A 19 -16.57 -9.49 21.79
CA GLY A 19 -17.83 -9.77 21.07
C GLY A 19 -18.57 -8.61 20.39
N GLN A 20 -17.94 -7.46 20.15
CA GLN A 20 -18.57 -6.35 19.42
C GLN A 20 -18.05 -6.25 17.98
N LEU A 21 -18.91 -6.60 17.01
CA LEU A 21 -18.83 -6.10 15.65
C LEU A 21 -19.39 -4.66 15.63
N THR A 22 -18.60 -3.70 16.09
CA THR A 22 -18.92 -2.28 15.88
C THR A 22 -18.48 -1.91 14.47
N VAL A 23 -19.17 -0.99 13.79
CA VAL A 23 -18.71 -0.43 12.50
C VAL A 23 -17.32 0.18 12.72
N LEU A 24 -16.26 -0.55 12.32
CA LEU A 24 -14.88 -0.22 12.67
C LEU A 24 -14.33 0.99 11.88
N ALA A 25 -15.04 1.40 10.83
CA ALA A 25 -14.63 2.40 9.85
C ALA A 25 -15.69 3.50 9.64
N ASP A 26 -16.39 3.93 10.69
CA ASP A 26 -17.16 5.18 10.60
C ASP A 26 -16.18 6.36 10.48
N THR A 27 -16.19 6.99 9.31
CA THR A 27 -15.29 8.07 8.89
C THR A 27 -15.41 9.34 9.75
N SER A 28 -16.45 9.46 10.59
CA SER A 28 -16.69 10.67 11.39
C SER A 28 -15.74 10.82 12.59
N ASN A 29 -15.09 9.75 13.06
CA ASN A 29 -14.12 9.82 14.16
C ASN A 29 -12.81 9.10 13.80
N TYR A 30 -11.88 9.86 13.23
CA TYR A 30 -10.54 9.40 12.86
C TYR A 30 -9.79 8.72 14.01
N PHE A 31 -9.93 9.21 15.25
CA PHE A 31 -9.27 8.61 16.40
C PHE A 31 -9.86 7.23 16.74
N ALA A 32 -11.18 7.07 16.65
CA ALA A 32 -11.82 5.77 16.83
C ALA A 32 -11.43 4.79 15.71
N ALA A 33 -11.42 5.25 14.45
CA ALA A 33 -10.96 4.46 13.32
C ALA A 33 -9.49 4.02 13.50
N ALA A 34 -8.61 4.93 13.91
CA ALA A 34 -7.20 4.64 14.18
C ALA A 34 -7.02 3.61 15.31
N GLN A 35 -7.80 3.71 16.39
CA GLN A 35 -7.76 2.72 17.48
C GLN A 35 -8.28 1.34 17.02
N ASN A 36 -9.22 1.30 16.09
CA ASN A 36 -9.80 0.07 15.57
C ASN A 36 -8.86 -0.68 14.62
N THR A 37 -7.82 -0.04 14.06
CA THR A 37 -6.81 -0.71 13.21
C THR A 37 -6.29 -1.97 13.86
N ARG A 38 -6.06 -1.93 15.18
CA ARG A 38 -5.57 -3.06 15.96
C ARG A 38 -6.54 -4.24 15.93
N LEU A 39 -7.84 -4.00 16.00
CA LEU A 39 -8.85 -5.07 15.99
C LEU A 39 -9.00 -5.65 14.58
N VAL A 40 -9.03 -4.79 13.57
CA VAL A 40 -9.11 -5.19 12.16
C VAL A 40 -7.92 -6.06 11.78
N SER A 41 -6.69 -5.60 12.09
CA SER A 41 -5.48 -6.34 11.79
C SER A 41 -5.40 -7.67 12.53
N GLN A 42 -6.02 -7.80 13.71
CA GLN A 42 -6.05 -9.07 14.47
C GLN A 42 -6.93 -10.08 13.76
N ALA A 43 -8.16 -9.68 13.45
CA ALA A 43 -9.12 -10.55 12.78
C ALA A 43 -8.64 -10.98 11.39
N ALA A 44 -8.01 -10.06 10.65
CA ALA A 44 -7.44 -10.36 9.34
C ALA A 44 -6.23 -11.29 9.42
N ALA A 45 -5.31 -11.10 10.38
CA ALA A 45 -4.19 -12.01 10.60
C ALA A 45 -4.67 -13.42 11.00
N ASP A 46 -5.64 -13.52 11.92
CA ASP A 46 -6.24 -14.80 12.32
C ASP A 46 -6.86 -15.54 11.12
N LEU A 47 -7.52 -14.81 10.22
CA LEU A 47 -8.09 -15.37 9.00
C LEU A 47 -7.01 -15.88 8.06
N ILE A 48 -5.94 -15.11 7.85
CA ILE A 48 -4.82 -15.50 6.98
C ILE A 48 -4.16 -16.77 7.51
N GLU A 49 -3.86 -16.83 8.80
CA GLU A 49 -3.26 -18.02 9.43
C GLU A 49 -4.18 -19.23 9.30
N PHE A 50 -5.50 -19.06 9.46
CA PHE A 50 -6.45 -20.14 9.21
C PHE A 50 -6.41 -20.65 7.77
N LEU A 51 -6.43 -19.75 6.78
CA LEU A 51 -6.41 -20.14 5.36
C LEU A 51 -5.10 -20.86 4.99
N ILE A 52 -3.97 -20.45 5.59
CA ILE A 52 -2.68 -21.12 5.41
C ILE A 52 -2.69 -22.49 6.11
N ALA A 53 -3.18 -22.59 7.34
CA ALA A 53 -3.22 -23.82 8.12
C ALA A 53 -4.10 -24.92 7.47
N GLU A 54 -5.23 -24.53 6.90
CA GLU A 54 -6.11 -25.42 6.13
C GLU A 54 -5.61 -25.64 4.69
N ASN A 55 -4.45 -25.08 4.33
CA ASN A 55 -3.82 -25.21 3.03
C ASN A 55 -4.75 -24.76 1.88
N VAL A 56 -5.63 -23.79 2.14
CA VAL A 56 -6.54 -23.17 1.17
C VAL A 56 -5.76 -22.27 0.23
N VAL A 57 -4.78 -21.54 0.78
CA VAL A 57 -3.84 -20.68 0.06
C VAL A 57 -2.43 -20.92 0.58
N LYS A 58 -1.44 -20.68 -0.27
CA LYS A 58 -0.04 -20.64 0.18
C LYS A 58 0.30 -19.23 0.64
N ARG A 59 1.26 -19.11 1.57
CA ARG A 59 1.79 -17.83 2.05
C ARG A 59 2.30 -16.95 0.90
N GLU A 60 2.93 -17.57 -0.10
CA GLU A 60 3.47 -16.91 -1.30
C GLU A 60 2.40 -16.37 -2.26
N ASP A 61 1.16 -16.83 -2.16
CA ASP A 61 0.04 -16.38 -2.99
C ASP A 61 -0.70 -15.17 -2.39
N ILE A 62 -0.27 -14.67 -1.22
CA ILE A 62 -0.94 -13.58 -0.50
C ILE A 62 -0.20 -12.26 -0.72
N HIS A 63 -0.92 -11.27 -1.24
CA HIS A 63 -0.47 -9.87 -1.32
C HIS A 63 -1.46 -8.98 -0.58
N LEU A 64 -0.99 -8.27 0.45
CA LEU A 64 -1.80 -7.27 1.15
C LEU A 64 -1.60 -5.88 0.56
N VAL A 65 -2.70 -5.17 0.30
CA VAL A 65 -2.71 -3.79 -0.20
C VAL A 65 -3.51 -2.94 0.77
N GLY A 66 -2.90 -1.87 1.28
CA GLY A 66 -3.54 -0.92 2.19
C GLY A 66 -3.52 0.50 1.62
N PHE A 67 -4.61 1.25 1.83
CA PHE A 67 -4.70 2.67 1.49
C PHE A 67 -5.08 3.47 2.72
N SER A 68 -4.46 4.65 2.90
CA SER A 68 -4.68 5.50 4.06
C SER A 68 -4.42 4.75 5.37
N LEU A 69 -5.36 4.81 6.31
CA LEU A 69 -5.31 4.01 7.54
C LEU A 69 -5.28 2.49 7.28
N GLY A 70 -5.86 2.03 6.17
CA GLY A 70 -5.77 0.64 5.73
C GLY A 70 -4.36 0.21 5.39
N GLY A 71 -3.46 1.17 5.12
CA GLY A 71 -2.03 0.97 5.16
C GLY A 71 -1.60 0.37 6.50
N GLN A 72 -1.62 1.16 7.57
CA GLN A 72 -1.20 0.69 8.91
C GLN A 72 -1.83 -0.65 9.33
N VAL A 73 -3.07 -0.93 8.88
CA VAL A 73 -3.71 -2.23 9.09
C VAL A 73 -2.92 -3.38 8.46
N VAL A 74 -2.49 -3.27 7.20
CA VAL A 74 -1.75 -4.34 6.52
C VAL A 74 -0.33 -4.54 7.07
N GLY A 75 0.38 -3.49 7.49
CA GLY A 75 1.63 -3.62 8.24
C GLY A 75 1.41 -4.34 9.57
N GLN A 76 0.37 -3.96 10.33
CA GLN A 76 0.01 -4.67 11.57
C GLN A 76 -0.42 -6.13 11.35
N ILE A 77 -0.98 -6.48 10.18
CA ILE A 77 -1.25 -7.88 9.82
C ILE A 77 0.08 -8.62 9.64
N GLY A 78 1.03 -8.01 8.90
CA GLY A 78 2.37 -8.55 8.66
C GLY A 78 3.14 -8.89 9.94
N SER A 79 3.04 -8.07 10.99
CA SER A 79 3.70 -8.34 12.28
C SER A 79 3.02 -9.41 13.13
N ARG A 80 1.82 -9.86 12.77
CA ARG A 80 1.03 -10.81 13.58
C ARG A 80 0.96 -12.22 13.00
N VAL A 81 1.18 -12.35 11.70
CA VAL A 81 1.31 -13.67 11.08
C VAL A 81 2.57 -14.37 11.60
N SER A 82 2.52 -15.70 11.70
CA SER A 82 3.54 -16.55 12.32
C SER A 82 4.88 -16.52 11.58
N GLU A 83 4.85 -16.24 10.28
CA GLU A 83 5.98 -16.10 9.37
C GLU A 83 5.65 -14.98 8.37
N LYS A 84 6.68 -14.25 7.91
CA LYS A 84 6.49 -13.09 7.04
C LYS A 84 5.79 -13.46 5.73
N LEU A 85 4.79 -12.67 5.34
CA LEU A 85 4.19 -12.75 4.00
C LEU A 85 5.17 -12.24 2.94
N THR A 86 5.02 -12.74 1.72
CA THR A 86 5.92 -12.40 0.60
C THR A 86 5.81 -10.92 0.21
N ARG A 87 4.57 -10.39 0.12
CA ARG A 87 4.35 -9.02 -0.40
C ARG A 87 3.31 -8.24 0.40
N ILE A 88 3.69 -7.06 0.87
CA ILE A 88 2.80 -6.05 1.45
C ILE A 88 3.05 -4.70 0.74
N THR A 89 2.02 -3.89 0.56
CA THR A 89 2.13 -2.51 0.06
C THR A 89 1.76 -1.54 1.20
N ASP A 90 2.75 -1.12 2.04
CA ASP A 90 2.55 -0.35 3.31
C ASP A 90 3.85 0.09 4.07
N PRO A 91 3.89 0.88 5.18
CA PRO A 91 5.05 0.96 6.08
C PRO A 91 5.32 -0.35 6.87
N SER A 92 6.32 -1.14 6.44
CA SER A 92 6.95 -2.28 7.16
C SER A 92 6.11 -3.54 7.49
N ASP A 93 6.79 -4.67 7.70
CA ASP A 93 6.30 -6.02 8.14
C ASP A 93 6.02 -7.11 7.07
N ALA A 94 6.56 -7.00 5.86
CA ALA A 94 6.70 -8.13 4.91
C ALA A 94 8.15 -8.44 4.54
N ILE A 95 8.35 -9.49 3.74
CA ILE A 95 9.61 -9.73 3.02
C ILE A 95 9.88 -8.58 2.04
N TYR A 96 8.85 -8.10 1.35
CA TYR A 96 8.94 -6.97 0.42
C TYR A 96 7.80 -5.99 0.59
N VAL A 97 8.15 -4.70 0.67
CA VAL A 97 7.25 -3.64 1.08
C VAL A 97 7.29 -2.47 0.07
N ASN A 98 6.18 -2.22 -0.64
CA ASN A 98 6.07 -1.17 -1.66
C ASN A 98 5.18 -0.01 -1.16
N VAL A 99 5.69 1.21 -1.13
CA VAL A 99 4.94 2.38 -0.62
C VAL A 99 4.79 3.44 -1.69
N LEU A 100 3.58 3.97 -1.83
CA LEU A 100 3.24 5.06 -2.74
C LEU A 100 2.85 6.31 -1.93
N HIS A 101 3.68 7.35 -2.02
CA HIS A 101 3.46 8.63 -1.35
C HIS A 101 2.84 9.63 -2.32
N THR A 102 1.62 10.10 -2.07
CA THR A 102 0.96 11.07 -2.97
C THR A 102 0.54 12.37 -2.29
N SER A 103 0.32 12.37 -0.97
CA SER A 103 -0.16 13.53 -0.21
C SER A 103 0.76 13.86 0.96
N GLY A 104 1.14 15.13 1.07
CA GLY A 104 1.99 15.61 2.16
C GLY A 104 1.24 15.97 3.43
N ILE A 105 -0.10 16.02 3.37
CA ILE A 105 -0.99 16.41 4.47
C ILE A 105 -1.62 15.18 5.13
N LEU A 106 -2.23 14.31 4.31
CA LEU A 106 -2.92 13.11 4.81
C LEU A 106 -2.06 11.84 4.69
N GLY A 107 -0.96 11.89 3.93
CA GLY A 107 -0.02 10.79 3.81
C GLY A 107 1.14 10.88 4.80
N PHE A 108 2.01 9.88 4.74
CA PHE A 108 3.26 9.85 5.49
C PHE A 108 4.40 10.32 4.58
N ASN A 109 5.27 11.19 5.06
CA ASN A 109 6.30 11.81 4.21
C ASN A 109 7.65 11.06 4.22
N ASP A 110 7.98 10.41 5.34
CA ASP A 110 9.26 9.73 5.47
C ASP A 110 9.21 8.35 4.78
N PRO A 111 10.32 7.88 4.17
CA PRO A 111 10.38 6.55 3.59
C PRO A 111 10.13 5.50 4.67
N CYS A 112 9.35 4.48 4.33
CA CYS A 112 8.94 3.44 5.26
C CYS A 112 8.72 2.07 4.62
N GLY A 113 8.99 1.94 3.31
CA GLY A 113 9.00 0.69 2.58
C GLY A 113 10.39 0.08 2.35
N THR A 114 10.40 -1.04 1.64
CA THR A 114 11.59 -1.55 0.93
C THR A 114 11.86 -0.70 -0.31
N VAL A 115 10.79 -0.25 -0.95
CA VAL A 115 10.78 0.72 -2.04
C VAL A 115 9.71 1.78 -1.77
N ASP A 116 10.07 3.04 -1.97
CA ASP A 116 9.19 4.18 -1.72
C ASP A 116 9.11 5.04 -2.98
N TRP A 117 7.89 5.25 -3.47
CA TRP A 117 7.59 5.99 -4.69
C TRP A 117 6.97 7.33 -4.37
N TYR A 118 7.56 8.40 -4.91
CA TYR A 118 7.14 9.78 -4.70
C TYR A 118 6.78 10.46 -6.03
N PRO A 119 5.61 10.14 -6.64
CA PRO A 119 5.09 10.89 -7.78
C PRO A 119 4.90 12.35 -7.39
N ASN A 120 5.46 13.27 -8.18
CA ASN A 120 5.31 14.71 -8.00
C ASN A 120 5.68 15.19 -6.58
N SER A 121 6.87 14.80 -6.10
CA SER A 121 7.38 14.96 -4.73
C SER A 121 6.67 14.14 -3.64
N GLY A 122 5.61 13.42 -4.00
CA GLY A 122 4.72 12.70 -3.10
C GLY A 122 3.89 13.57 -2.17
N ARG A 123 3.77 14.86 -2.48
CA ARG A 123 3.07 15.84 -1.63
C ARG A 123 1.84 16.46 -2.26
N GLN A 124 1.98 16.95 -3.48
CA GLN A 124 0.92 17.58 -4.26
C GLN A 124 0.88 16.92 -5.62
N GLN A 125 -0.32 16.70 -6.13
CA GLN A 125 -0.50 15.99 -7.39
C GLN A 125 -1.06 16.92 -8.47
N PRO A 126 -0.59 16.82 -9.72
CA PRO A 126 -1.16 17.52 -10.85
C PRO A 126 -2.68 17.26 -10.97
N GLY A 127 -3.43 18.30 -11.32
CA GLY A 127 -4.89 18.26 -11.41
C GLY A 127 -5.64 18.60 -10.11
N CYS A 128 -4.98 18.61 -8.94
CA CYS A 128 -5.65 18.84 -7.67
C CYS A 128 -5.95 20.31 -7.31
N GLY A 129 -5.45 21.28 -8.07
CA GLY A 129 -5.70 22.70 -7.83
C GLY A 129 -5.32 23.13 -6.40
N ILE A 130 -6.23 23.82 -5.72
CA ILE A 130 -6.07 24.24 -4.31
C ILE A 130 -6.56 23.10 -3.40
N ASP A 131 -5.64 22.23 -2.97
CA ASP A 131 -5.93 21.05 -2.16
C ASP A 131 -5.60 21.28 -0.67
N LEU A 132 -6.40 22.12 0.01
CA LEU A 132 -6.13 22.54 1.40
C LEU A 132 -6.17 21.39 2.41
N THR A 133 -7.02 20.40 2.19
CA THR A 133 -7.15 19.23 3.06
C THR A 133 -6.20 18.10 2.64
N GLY A 134 -5.56 18.20 1.48
CA GLY A 134 -4.72 17.15 0.89
C GLY A 134 -5.51 15.96 0.36
N GLY A 135 -6.84 16.08 0.27
CA GLY A 135 -7.76 15.00 -0.08
C GLY A 135 -7.61 14.56 -1.53
N CYS A 136 -7.51 15.49 -2.47
CA CYS A 136 -7.32 15.14 -3.88
C CYS A 136 -5.98 14.42 -4.09
N ALA A 137 -4.89 14.98 -3.54
CA ALA A 137 -3.59 14.36 -3.63
C ALA A 137 -3.56 12.98 -2.94
N HIS A 138 -4.33 12.80 -1.86
CA HIS A 138 -4.41 11.52 -1.15
C HIS A 138 -5.16 10.47 -1.98
N GLU A 139 -6.27 10.81 -2.63
CA GLU A 139 -7.01 9.92 -3.53
C GLU A 139 -6.26 9.55 -4.82
N ARG A 140 -5.15 10.23 -5.16
CA ARG A 140 -4.31 9.80 -6.29
C ARG A 140 -3.60 8.47 -6.09
N ALA A 141 -3.40 8.02 -4.85
CA ALA A 141 -2.74 6.75 -4.61
C ALA A 141 -3.51 5.55 -5.21
N PRO A 142 -4.82 5.36 -4.93
CA PRO A 142 -5.59 4.32 -5.59
C PRO A 142 -5.72 4.54 -7.11
N ASP A 143 -5.86 5.79 -7.58
CA ASP A 143 -5.89 6.07 -9.03
C ASP A 143 -4.65 5.56 -9.75
N TYR A 144 -3.45 5.92 -9.26
CA TYR A 144 -2.18 5.48 -9.84
C TYR A 144 -1.98 3.98 -9.68
N PHE A 145 -2.43 3.39 -8.56
CA PHE A 145 -2.35 1.95 -8.36
C PHE A 145 -3.18 1.19 -9.40
N LEU A 146 -4.43 1.61 -9.61
CA LEU A 146 -5.34 1.01 -10.58
C LEU A 146 -4.84 1.20 -12.01
N GLU A 147 -4.36 2.40 -12.36
CA GLU A 147 -3.83 2.63 -13.70
C GLU A 147 -2.57 1.78 -13.96
N ALA A 148 -1.67 1.64 -13.00
CA ALA A 148 -0.48 0.80 -13.16
C ALA A 148 -0.82 -0.69 -13.36
N LEU A 149 -1.95 -1.15 -12.82
CA LEU A 149 -2.44 -2.52 -12.98
C LEU A 149 -3.11 -2.74 -14.34
N LEU A 150 -3.82 -1.74 -14.86
CA LEU A 150 -4.72 -1.90 -16.01
C LEU A 150 -4.17 -1.32 -17.32
N SER A 151 -3.20 -0.42 -17.25
CA SER A 151 -2.61 0.25 -18.41
C SER A 151 -1.39 -0.48 -18.94
N GLU A 152 -1.15 -0.39 -20.26
CA GLU A 152 0.11 -0.79 -20.88
C GLU A 152 1.22 0.25 -20.66
N THR A 153 0.85 1.48 -20.28
CA THR A 153 1.82 2.56 -20.03
C THR A 153 2.32 2.48 -18.59
N GLU A 154 3.63 2.35 -18.43
CA GLU A 154 4.28 2.21 -17.13
C GLU A 154 4.49 3.55 -16.44
N PHE A 155 4.33 3.54 -15.12
CA PHE A 155 4.83 4.61 -14.25
C PHE A 155 6.31 4.41 -13.98
N ARG A 156 7.16 4.98 -14.83
CA ARG A 156 8.62 4.87 -14.69
C ARG A 156 9.15 5.97 -13.79
N GLY A 157 9.88 5.59 -12.75
CA GLY A 157 10.53 6.51 -11.83
C GLY A 157 12.03 6.30 -11.76
N LYS A 158 12.77 7.35 -11.39
CA LYS A 158 14.22 7.30 -11.21
C LYS A 158 14.58 7.26 -9.74
N LYS A 159 15.51 6.38 -9.38
CA LYS A 159 16.06 6.29 -8.04
C LYS A 159 16.82 7.56 -7.70
N CYS A 160 16.49 8.21 -6.58
CA CYS A 160 17.09 9.49 -6.25
C CYS A 160 17.03 9.75 -4.73
N THR A 161 17.89 10.64 -4.26
CA THR A 161 17.99 11.01 -2.83
C THR A 161 16.97 12.07 -2.42
N SER A 162 16.52 12.89 -3.36
CA SER A 162 15.53 13.94 -3.09
C SER A 162 14.76 14.34 -4.35
N TRP A 163 13.59 14.95 -4.14
CA TRP A 163 12.84 15.56 -5.24
C TRP A 163 13.63 16.65 -5.97
N ASN A 164 14.45 17.43 -5.26
CA ASN A 164 15.24 18.50 -5.87
C ASN A 164 16.34 17.95 -6.77
N ASP A 165 17.00 16.87 -6.37
CA ASP A 165 18.01 16.21 -7.21
C ASP A 165 17.37 15.62 -8.46
N PHE A 166 16.17 15.04 -8.31
CA PHE A 166 15.37 14.53 -9.42
C PHE A 166 14.98 15.65 -10.40
N THR A 167 14.45 16.78 -9.91
CA THR A 167 14.03 17.88 -10.79
C THR A 167 15.19 18.67 -11.41
N SER A 168 16.37 18.61 -10.81
CA SER A 168 17.59 19.23 -11.33
C SER A 168 18.34 18.35 -12.34
N GLY A 169 17.85 17.15 -12.63
CA GLY A 169 18.48 16.19 -13.58
C GLY A 169 19.69 15.44 -13.02
N ILE A 170 20.01 15.58 -11.74
CA ILE A 170 21.17 14.92 -11.11
C ILE A 170 21.04 13.39 -11.17
N CYS A 171 19.81 12.89 -11.05
CA CYS A 171 19.51 11.46 -11.05
C CYS A 171 19.14 10.93 -12.44
N ASP A 172 19.48 11.63 -13.53
CA ASP A 172 18.96 11.27 -14.85
C ASP A 172 19.46 9.93 -15.38
N ASP A 173 20.70 9.58 -15.03
CA ASP A 173 21.36 8.31 -15.40
C ASP A 173 21.20 7.22 -14.32
N ASN A 174 20.43 7.47 -13.27
CA ASN A 174 20.21 6.50 -12.20
C ASN A 174 19.28 5.35 -12.63
N GLU A 175 19.23 4.32 -11.79
CA GLU A 175 18.30 3.19 -11.90
C GLU A 175 16.86 3.66 -12.13
N VAL A 176 16.24 3.10 -13.17
CA VAL A 176 14.82 3.29 -13.48
C VAL A 176 14.04 2.09 -12.98
N GLY A 177 12.99 2.33 -12.21
CA GLY A 177 12.06 1.30 -11.78
C GLY A 177 10.64 1.58 -12.23
N VAL A 178 9.80 0.54 -12.19
CA VAL A 178 8.37 0.62 -12.51
C VAL A 178 7.57 0.61 -11.21
N MET A 179 6.75 1.64 -11.02
CA MET A 179 5.98 1.86 -9.79
C MET A 179 4.80 0.89 -9.65
N SER A 180 4.33 0.70 -8.40
CA SER A 180 3.06 0.04 -8.05
C SER A 180 3.04 -1.49 -8.29
N TYR A 181 1.96 -2.04 -8.85
CA TYR A 181 1.71 -3.48 -8.95
C TYR A 181 2.81 -4.23 -9.72
N ASN A 182 3.41 -3.57 -10.71
CA ASN A 182 4.44 -4.16 -11.57
C ASN A 182 5.87 -4.01 -11.01
N THR A 183 6.05 -3.43 -9.81
CA THR A 183 7.38 -3.29 -9.21
C THR A 183 8.02 -4.65 -8.92
N PRO A 184 9.20 -4.96 -9.50
CA PRO A 184 9.94 -6.18 -9.17
C PRO A 184 10.33 -6.22 -7.69
N GLU A 185 10.23 -7.39 -7.05
CA GLU A 185 10.57 -7.61 -5.63
C GLU A 185 12.07 -7.42 -5.30
N THR A 186 12.90 -7.15 -6.30
CA THR A 186 14.31 -6.79 -6.14
C THR A 186 14.54 -5.27 -6.08
N THR A 187 13.52 -4.47 -6.39
CA THR A 187 13.64 -3.00 -6.45
C THR A 187 13.74 -2.44 -5.04
N THR A 188 14.70 -1.57 -4.75
CA THR A 188 14.90 -1.03 -3.39
C THR A 188 15.25 0.44 -3.41
N GLY A 189 14.84 1.16 -2.37
CA GLY A 189 15.16 2.57 -2.15
C GLY A 189 14.07 3.53 -2.63
N VAL A 190 14.45 4.81 -2.76
CA VAL A 190 13.51 5.91 -3.01
C VAL A 190 13.52 6.30 -4.49
N PHE A 191 12.33 6.37 -5.09
CA PHE A 191 12.13 6.70 -6.49
C PHE A 191 11.19 7.90 -6.63
N TYR A 192 11.50 8.75 -7.62
CA TYR A 192 10.68 9.90 -7.98
C TYR A 192 10.29 9.83 -9.44
N LEU A 193 9.10 10.36 -9.73
CA LEU A 193 8.52 10.41 -11.07
C LEU A 193 7.57 11.58 -11.21
N ARG A 194 7.23 11.91 -12.45
CA ARG A 194 6.18 12.88 -12.80
C ARG A 194 4.98 12.13 -13.35
N THR A 195 3.80 12.73 -13.21
CA THR A 195 2.56 12.22 -13.80
C THR A 195 1.81 13.35 -14.51
N ASN A 196 0.86 12.99 -15.38
CA ASN A 196 -0.09 13.93 -15.96
C ASN A 196 -1.12 14.41 -14.92
N SER A 197 -1.82 15.50 -15.24
CA SER A 197 -2.91 16.02 -14.39
C SER A 197 -4.20 15.21 -14.50
N GLU A 198 -4.36 14.41 -15.56
CA GLU A 198 -5.55 13.59 -15.81
C GLU A 198 -5.13 12.23 -16.35
N SER A 199 -6.02 11.24 -16.25
CA SER A 199 -5.75 9.89 -16.77
C SER A 199 -5.67 9.92 -18.31
N PRO A 200 -4.72 9.20 -18.95
CA PRO A 200 -3.68 8.39 -18.31
C PRO A 200 -2.64 9.27 -17.60
N TYR A 201 -2.42 8.99 -16.32
CA TYR A 201 -1.46 9.68 -15.46
C TYR A 201 -0.01 9.29 -15.79
N ALA A 202 0.21 8.03 -16.19
CA ALA A 202 1.50 7.53 -16.59
C ALA A 202 2.03 8.27 -17.83
N GLN A 203 3.33 8.56 -17.84
CA GLN A 203 3.99 9.28 -18.94
C GLN A 203 4.83 8.38 -19.85
N GLY A 204 5.10 7.14 -19.43
CA GLY A 204 5.96 6.20 -20.15
C GLY A 204 7.44 6.40 -19.93
#